data_AF-A0A3S0Z0I7-F1
#
_entry.id   AF-A0A3S0Z0I7-F1
#
_cell.length_a   1.000
_cell.length_b   1.000
_cell.length_c   1.000
_cell.angle_alpha   90.00
_cell.angle_beta   90.00
_cell.angle_gamma   90.00
#
_symmetry.space_group_name_H-M   'P 1'
#
loop_
_entity.id
_entity.type
_entity.pdbx_description
1 polymer ?
#
loop_
_entity_poly.entity_id
_entity_poly.type
_entity_poly.pdbx_seq_one_letter_code
_entity_poly.pdbx_strand_id
1 'polypeptide(L)'
;MRLAGLIGALALGLMEAASAQAQVTNHEMPGSLAPTTDPGCVSPAQAAVTLTPPDLSLGVLACAQAGDFDAAVELYVLMQLRARFDTLRVADTTAHQAEQVLAMQTFAALSPANQAQLQAAFERFGDTGGARHTAFCAVVTAQGAPDYLPDYMIQHGITAFTGVTGDGLVPGFAVQAAWDGLLGGYLQCPGP
;
A
#
# COMPACT_ATOMS: atom_id res chain seq x y z
N MET A 1 -25.39 79.24 13.66
CA MET A 1 -24.01 79.69 13.41
C MET A 1 -23.08 78.54 13.79
N ARG A 2 -22.15 78.15 12.88
CA ARG A 2 -21.20 77.00 12.91
C ARG A 2 -21.84 75.65 12.52
N LEU A 3 -21.76 75.12 11.28
CA LEU A 3 -20.64 74.67 10.41
C LEU A 3 -19.75 73.57 11.00
N ALA A 4 -19.62 72.48 10.21
CA ALA A 4 -18.64 71.38 10.18
C ALA A 4 -19.24 70.00 10.53
N GLY A 5 -19.08 68.93 9.74
CA GLY A 5 -18.40 68.73 8.46
C GLY A 5 -18.73 67.31 7.97
N LEU A 6 -18.90 67.14 6.65
CA LEU A 6 -19.09 65.84 6.02
C LEU A 6 -17.78 65.04 6.10
N ILE A 7 -17.82 63.88 6.75
CA ILE A 7 -16.80 62.84 6.59
C ILE A 7 -17.34 61.89 5.52
N GLY A 8 -16.84 62.04 4.28
CA GLY A 8 -17.06 61.07 3.22
C GLY A 8 -16.17 59.85 3.45
N ALA A 9 -16.77 58.70 3.77
CA ALA A 9 -16.07 57.43 3.80
C ALA A 9 -15.93 56.90 2.36
N LEU A 10 -14.71 56.91 1.81
CA LEU A 10 -14.37 56.11 0.63
C LEU A 10 -14.32 54.63 1.05
N ALA A 11 -15.29 53.84 0.58
CA ALA A 11 -15.22 52.39 0.67
C ALA A 11 -14.29 51.86 -0.43
N LEU A 12 -13.08 51.44 -0.06
CA LEU A 12 -12.26 50.56 -0.90
C LEU A 12 -12.91 49.17 -0.90
N GLY A 13 -13.56 48.80 -2.00
CA GLY A 13 -14.02 47.43 -2.21
C GLY A 13 -12.83 46.50 -2.44
N LEU A 14 -12.58 45.60 -1.49
CA LEU A 14 -11.72 44.43 -1.70
C LEU A 14 -12.48 43.46 -2.63
N MET A 15 -12.04 43.33 -3.88
CA MET A 15 -12.50 42.25 -4.75
C MET A 15 -11.83 40.96 -4.29
N GLU A 16 -12.53 40.18 -3.47
CA GLU A 16 -12.17 38.79 -3.18
C GLU A 16 -12.33 37.98 -4.47
N ALA A 17 -11.21 37.64 -5.11
CA ALA A 17 -11.19 36.66 -6.19
C ALA A 17 -11.54 35.29 -5.58
N ALA A 18 -12.80 34.87 -5.70
CA ALA A 18 -13.21 33.52 -5.36
C ALA A 18 -12.42 32.53 -6.22
N SER A 19 -11.48 31.82 -5.62
CA SER A 19 -10.82 30.68 -6.25
C SER A 19 -11.86 29.61 -6.51
N ALA A 20 -12.23 29.40 -7.78
CA ALA A 20 -13.06 28.27 -8.17
C ALA A 20 -12.32 26.98 -7.78
N GLN A 21 -12.80 26.31 -6.74
CA GLN A 21 -12.29 25.01 -6.33
C GLN A 21 -12.67 24.02 -7.44
N ALA A 22 -11.70 23.59 -8.24
CA ALA A 22 -11.91 22.54 -9.21
C ALA A 22 -12.40 21.28 -8.49
N GLN A 23 -13.59 20.79 -8.84
CA GLN A 23 -14.12 19.54 -8.30
C GLN A 23 -13.36 18.38 -8.93
N VAL A 24 -12.49 17.74 -8.13
CA VAL A 24 -11.81 16.50 -8.52
C VAL A 24 -12.78 15.35 -8.28
N THR A 25 -13.21 14.67 -9.34
CA THR A 25 -13.96 13.41 -9.24
C THR A 25 -12.98 12.27 -9.45
N ASN A 26 -12.83 11.40 -8.46
CA ASN A 26 -12.01 10.20 -8.61
C ASN A 26 -12.80 9.12 -9.34
N HIS A 27 -12.18 8.51 -10.35
CA HIS A 27 -12.75 7.39 -11.08
C HIS A 27 -11.94 6.14 -10.74
N GLU A 28 -12.59 5.15 -10.15
CA GLU A 28 -11.98 3.89 -9.75
C GLU A 28 -12.72 2.73 -10.44
N MET A 29 -11.97 1.69 -10.81
CA MET A 29 -12.55 0.47 -11.34
C MET A 29 -12.94 -0.47 -10.20
N PRO A 30 -14.07 -1.19 -10.30
CA PRO A 30 -14.39 -2.25 -9.35
C PRO A 30 -13.24 -3.26 -9.23
N GLY A 31 -12.86 -3.55 -7.98
CA GLY A 31 -11.76 -4.45 -7.66
C GLY A 31 -10.41 -3.75 -7.45
N SER A 32 -10.22 -2.49 -7.88
CA SER A 32 -8.98 -1.74 -7.62
C SER A 32 -8.70 -1.67 -6.12
N LEU A 33 -7.55 -2.22 -5.69
CA LEU A 33 -7.13 -2.30 -4.28
C LEU A 33 -8.13 -2.98 -3.34
N ALA A 34 -9.12 -3.71 -3.86
CA ALA A 34 -10.14 -4.32 -3.05
C ALA A 34 -9.60 -5.58 -2.34
N PRO A 35 -9.79 -5.72 -1.01
CA PRO A 35 -9.55 -6.98 -0.33
C PRO A 35 -10.59 -8.03 -0.74
N THR A 36 -10.17 -9.28 -0.72
CA THR A 36 -11.00 -10.47 -0.95
C THR A 36 -11.41 -11.13 0.36
N THR A 37 -10.60 -10.97 1.41
CA THR A 37 -10.83 -11.56 2.72
C THR A 37 -10.15 -10.75 3.82
N ASP A 38 -10.66 -10.85 5.05
CA ASP A 38 -10.04 -10.27 6.23
C ASP A 38 -9.40 -11.41 7.05
N PRO A 39 -8.06 -11.52 7.08
CA PRO A 39 -7.38 -12.56 7.86
C PRO A 39 -7.38 -12.25 9.37
N GLY A 40 -7.75 -11.04 9.80
CA GLY A 40 -7.50 -10.55 11.15
C GLY A 40 -6.00 -10.41 11.46
N CYS A 41 -5.65 -10.32 12.74
CA CYS A 41 -4.24 -10.30 13.12
C CYS A 41 -3.66 -11.71 13.11
N VAL A 42 -2.73 -11.96 12.18
CA VAL A 42 -2.05 -13.25 11.98
C VAL A 42 -0.54 -13.06 11.90
N SER A 43 0.22 -14.11 12.20
CA SER A 43 1.66 -14.12 11.94
C SER A 43 1.95 -14.32 10.44
N PRO A 44 3.15 -13.95 9.95
CA PRO A 44 3.56 -14.23 8.57
C PRO A 44 3.45 -15.71 8.20
N ALA A 45 3.75 -16.62 9.12
CA ALA A 45 3.67 -18.07 8.88
C ALA A 45 2.22 -18.56 8.67
N GLN A 46 1.24 -17.87 9.26
CA GLN A 46 -0.19 -18.16 9.10
C GLN A 46 -0.81 -17.44 7.89
N ALA A 47 -0.13 -16.41 7.35
CA ALA A 47 -0.58 -15.67 6.19
C ALA A 47 -0.43 -16.52 4.91
N ALA A 48 -1.49 -17.23 4.55
CA ALA A 48 -1.54 -18.10 3.37
C ALA A 48 -1.05 -17.37 2.10
N VAL A 49 -0.41 -18.10 1.19
CA VAL A 49 0.12 -17.56 -0.08
C VAL A 49 -0.98 -17.01 -1.01
N THR A 50 -2.24 -17.36 -0.73
CA THR A 50 -3.45 -16.86 -1.41
C THR A 50 -3.90 -15.48 -0.93
N LEU A 51 -3.41 -15.00 0.22
CA LEU A 51 -3.75 -13.66 0.71
C LEU A 51 -3.09 -12.59 -0.16
N THR A 52 -3.91 -11.71 -0.72
CA THR A 52 -3.48 -10.58 -1.54
C THR A 52 -2.93 -9.46 -0.66
N PRO A 53 -2.17 -8.49 -1.22
CA PRO A 53 -1.69 -7.34 -0.45
C PRO A 53 -2.82 -6.52 0.20
N PRO A 54 -3.97 -6.27 -0.45
CA PRO A 54 -5.12 -5.67 0.25
C PRO A 54 -5.63 -6.49 1.44
N ASP A 55 -5.63 -7.83 1.36
CA ASP A 55 -5.98 -8.68 2.52
C ASP A 55 -4.95 -8.54 3.65
N LEU A 56 -3.66 -8.52 3.30
CA LEU A 56 -2.58 -8.30 4.26
C LEU A 56 -2.64 -6.91 4.89
N SER A 57 -3.06 -5.88 4.15
CA SER A 57 -3.31 -4.55 4.68
C SER A 57 -4.36 -4.60 5.79
N LEU A 58 -5.46 -5.35 5.63
CA LEU A 58 -6.43 -5.55 6.71
C LEU A 58 -5.77 -6.23 7.93
N GLY A 59 -4.92 -7.23 7.70
CA GLY A 59 -4.14 -7.87 8.77
C GLY A 59 -3.20 -6.92 9.52
N VAL A 60 -2.52 -6.00 8.80
CA VAL A 60 -1.69 -4.95 9.42
C VAL A 60 -2.53 -4.09 10.35
N LEU A 61 -3.70 -3.62 9.88
CA LEU A 61 -4.61 -2.79 10.67
C LEU A 61 -5.14 -3.55 11.89
N ALA A 62 -5.52 -4.82 11.73
CA ALA A 62 -6.00 -5.66 12.81
C ALA A 62 -4.92 -5.88 13.88
N CYS A 63 -3.67 -6.13 13.50
CA CYS A 63 -2.58 -6.29 14.46
C CYS A 63 -2.25 -4.98 15.19
N ALA A 64 -2.24 -3.85 14.48
CA ALA A 64 -2.04 -2.55 15.10
C ALA A 64 -3.19 -2.20 16.09
N GLN A 65 -4.43 -2.59 15.77
CA GLN A 65 -5.57 -2.42 16.68
C GLN A 65 -5.46 -3.31 17.92
N ALA A 66 -4.90 -4.51 17.79
CA ALA A 66 -4.63 -5.43 18.89
C ALA A 66 -3.39 -5.03 19.73
N GLY A 67 -2.60 -4.05 19.28
CA GLY A 67 -1.36 -3.63 19.90
C GLY A 67 -0.15 -4.52 19.59
N ASP A 68 -0.32 -5.49 18.69
CA ASP A 68 0.77 -6.36 18.23
C ASP A 68 1.49 -5.72 17.04
N PHE A 69 2.27 -4.68 17.32
CA PHE A 69 2.96 -3.91 16.28
C PHE A 69 4.09 -4.68 15.60
N ASP A 70 4.62 -5.70 16.26
CA ASP A 70 5.65 -6.56 15.68
C ASP A 70 5.04 -7.42 14.57
N ALA A 71 3.90 -8.09 14.83
CA ALA A 71 3.15 -8.79 13.80
C ALA A 71 2.66 -7.83 12.70
N ALA A 72 2.22 -6.62 13.06
CA ALA A 72 1.79 -5.62 12.09
C ALA A 72 2.91 -5.22 11.12
N VAL A 73 4.14 -5.02 11.59
CA VAL A 73 5.29 -4.72 10.72
C VAL A 73 5.65 -5.92 9.86
N GLU A 74 5.68 -7.12 10.41
CA GLU A 74 6.00 -8.31 9.62
C GLU A 74 4.96 -8.56 8.51
N LEU A 75 3.66 -8.36 8.80
CA LEU A 75 2.61 -8.38 7.78
C LEU A 75 2.74 -7.25 6.76
N TYR A 76 3.16 -6.06 7.18
CA TYR A 76 3.40 -4.95 6.25
C TYR A 76 4.57 -5.27 5.31
N VAL A 77 5.66 -5.83 5.83
CA VAL A 77 6.81 -6.26 5.01
C VAL A 77 6.38 -7.36 4.03
N LEU A 78 5.55 -8.30 4.47
CA LEU A 78 4.97 -9.33 3.59
C LEU A 78 4.05 -8.73 2.52
N MET A 79 3.20 -7.77 2.89
CA MET A 79 2.34 -7.02 1.97
C MET A 79 3.17 -6.36 0.87
N GLN A 80 4.23 -5.64 1.24
CA GLN A 80 5.13 -4.97 0.29
C GLN A 80 5.87 -5.97 -0.59
N LEU A 81 6.39 -7.08 -0.04
CA LEU A 81 7.05 -8.13 -0.81
C LEU A 81 6.12 -8.70 -1.89
N ARG A 82 4.88 -9.03 -1.52
CA ARG A 82 3.89 -9.61 -2.45
C ARG A 82 3.41 -8.58 -3.47
N ALA A 83 3.17 -7.34 -3.07
CA ALA A 83 2.84 -6.27 -4.00
C ALA A 83 3.98 -6.03 -5.01
N ARG A 84 5.23 -6.02 -4.55
CA ARG A 84 6.40 -5.90 -5.41
C ARG A 84 6.50 -7.06 -6.40
N PHE A 85 6.27 -8.29 -5.95
CA PHE A 85 6.19 -9.46 -6.84
C PHE A 85 5.11 -9.30 -7.90
N ASP A 86 3.95 -8.77 -7.52
CA ASP A 86 2.86 -8.50 -8.46
C ASP A 86 3.25 -7.46 -9.54
N THR A 87 4.04 -6.44 -9.20
CA THR A 87 4.58 -5.49 -10.20
C THR A 87 5.47 -6.18 -11.26
N LEU A 88 6.10 -7.31 -10.94
CA LEU A 88 6.94 -8.02 -11.89
C LEU A 88 6.13 -8.83 -12.91
N ARG A 89 4.92 -9.25 -12.54
CA ARG A 89 4.09 -10.16 -13.34
C ARG A 89 2.87 -9.50 -13.97
N VAL A 90 2.43 -8.33 -13.49
CA VAL A 90 1.35 -7.55 -14.12
C VAL A 90 1.89 -6.78 -15.32
N ALA A 91 1.27 -6.97 -16.48
CA ALA A 91 1.74 -6.41 -17.75
C ALA A 91 1.53 -4.89 -17.87
N ASP A 92 0.49 -4.35 -17.26
CA ASP A 92 0.22 -2.91 -17.25
C ASP A 92 1.11 -2.20 -16.22
N THR A 93 2.13 -1.48 -16.69
CA THR A 93 3.04 -0.76 -15.78
C THR A 93 2.38 0.40 -15.03
N THR A 94 1.23 0.90 -15.50
CA THR A 94 0.48 1.94 -14.76
C THR A 94 -0.19 1.36 -13.51
N ALA A 95 -0.57 0.07 -13.55
CA ALA A 95 -1.11 -0.66 -12.42
C ALA A 95 -0.12 -0.77 -11.25
N HIS A 96 1.18 -0.69 -11.51
CA HIS A 96 2.22 -0.85 -10.49
C HIS A 96 2.15 0.20 -9.38
N GLN A 97 1.49 1.34 -9.62
CA GLN A 97 1.20 2.35 -8.59
C GLN A 97 0.36 1.80 -7.44
N ALA A 98 -0.37 0.71 -7.66
CA ALA A 98 -1.14 0.02 -6.63
C ALA A 98 -0.29 -0.32 -5.39
N GLU A 99 0.99 -0.69 -5.57
CA GLU A 99 1.92 -0.97 -4.46
C GLU A 99 2.02 0.24 -3.51
N GLN A 100 2.34 1.41 -4.06
CA GLN A 100 2.53 2.63 -3.27
C GLN A 100 1.21 3.16 -2.70
N VAL A 101 0.14 3.17 -3.50
CA VAL A 101 -1.17 3.67 -3.06
C VAL A 101 -1.71 2.80 -1.93
N LEU A 102 -1.58 1.48 -2.03
CA LEU A 102 -1.98 0.57 -0.95
C LEU A 102 -1.19 0.87 0.33
N ALA A 103 0.13 0.96 0.26
CA ALA A 103 0.98 1.29 1.41
C ALA A 103 0.57 2.61 2.09
N MET A 104 0.25 3.63 1.28
CA MET A 104 -0.25 4.92 1.77
C MET A 104 -1.61 4.79 2.46
N GLN A 105 -2.55 4.05 1.86
CA GLN A 105 -3.88 3.82 2.41
C GLN A 105 -3.83 3.03 3.73
N THR A 106 -3.01 1.98 3.79
CA THR A 106 -2.76 1.22 5.02
C THR A 106 -2.26 2.13 6.13
N PHE A 107 -1.26 2.97 5.85
CA PHE A 107 -0.70 3.87 6.87
C PHE A 107 -1.69 4.97 7.27
N ALA A 108 -2.41 5.56 6.31
CA ALA A 108 -3.40 6.60 6.57
C ALA A 108 -4.61 6.11 7.38
N ALA A 109 -4.93 4.82 7.32
CA ALA A 109 -6.00 4.20 8.11
C ALA A 109 -5.62 3.98 9.59
N LEU A 110 -4.35 4.06 9.95
CA LEU A 110 -3.89 3.97 11.34
C LEU A 110 -4.10 5.30 12.08
N SER A 111 -4.37 5.22 13.39
CA SER A 111 -4.31 6.41 14.25
C SER A 111 -2.88 6.95 14.34
N PRO A 112 -2.66 8.25 14.63
CA PRO A 112 -1.31 8.79 14.81
C PRO A 112 -0.47 8.06 15.86
N ALA A 113 -1.12 7.58 16.93
CA ALA A 113 -0.46 6.76 17.95
C ALA A 113 0.01 5.41 17.38
N ASN A 114 -0.85 4.74 16.61
CA ASN A 114 -0.52 3.46 15.98
C ASN A 114 0.54 3.62 14.88
N GLN A 115 0.52 4.73 14.13
CA GLN A 115 1.58 5.07 13.16
C GLN A 115 2.94 5.17 13.85
N ALA A 116 3.03 5.87 14.98
CA ALA A 116 4.26 5.99 15.75
C ALA A 116 4.73 4.64 16.32
N GLN A 117 3.81 3.80 16.78
CA GLN A 117 4.15 2.46 17.28
C GLN A 117 4.58 1.50 16.17
N LEU A 118 3.97 1.59 14.99
CA LEU A 118 4.38 0.83 13.80
C LEU A 118 5.78 1.25 13.36
N GLN A 119 6.08 2.56 13.36
CA GLN A 119 7.43 3.06 13.08
C GLN A 119 8.46 2.53 14.09
N ALA A 120 8.14 2.53 15.39
CA ALA A 120 9.01 1.94 16.41
C ALA A 120 9.16 0.41 16.24
N ALA A 121 8.14 -0.27 15.70
CA ALA A 121 8.22 -1.69 15.40
C ALA A 121 9.11 -1.98 14.18
N PHE A 122 9.16 -1.07 13.19
CA PHE A 122 10.13 -1.18 12.09
C PHE A 122 11.57 -1.11 12.60
N GLU A 123 11.84 -0.20 13.53
CA GLU A 123 13.17 -0.11 14.17
C GLU A 123 13.53 -1.40 14.92
N ARG A 124 12.53 -2.07 15.53
CA ARG A 124 12.72 -3.38 16.19
C ARG A 124 12.86 -4.54 15.22
N PHE A 125 12.18 -4.51 14.07
CA PHE A 125 12.37 -5.47 12.99
C PHE A 125 13.85 -5.50 12.56
N GLY A 126 14.46 -4.32 12.55
CA GLY A 126 15.90 -4.14 12.51
C GLY A 126 16.50 -4.28 11.11
N ASP A 127 17.83 -4.28 11.07
CA ASP A 127 18.59 -4.29 9.83
C ASP A 127 18.61 -5.67 9.16
N THR A 128 18.90 -5.66 7.85
CA THR A 128 19.22 -6.87 7.08
C THR A 128 20.22 -7.76 7.82
N GLY A 129 19.91 -9.05 7.94
CA GLY A 129 20.73 -10.04 8.63
C GLY A 129 20.51 -10.09 10.15
N GLY A 130 19.67 -9.22 10.71
CA GLY A 130 19.23 -9.29 12.10
C GLY A 130 18.39 -10.54 12.38
N ALA A 131 18.15 -10.85 13.66
CA ALA A 131 17.44 -12.07 14.06
C ALA A 131 16.00 -12.14 13.53
N ARG A 132 15.24 -11.02 13.60
CA ARG A 132 13.86 -10.95 13.10
C ARG A 132 13.82 -10.99 11.57
N HIS A 133 14.68 -10.23 10.90
CA HIS A 133 14.85 -10.30 9.45
C HIS A 133 15.15 -11.73 8.98
N THR A 134 16.10 -12.41 9.61
CA THR A 134 16.46 -13.80 9.29
C THR A 134 15.30 -14.76 9.51
N ALA A 135 14.57 -14.62 10.63
CA ALA A 135 13.39 -15.44 10.91
C ALA A 135 12.27 -15.21 9.88
N PHE A 136 12.00 -13.95 9.54
CA PHE A 136 11.04 -13.59 8.50
C PHE A 136 11.44 -14.18 7.14
N CYS A 137 12.71 -14.06 6.76
CA CYS A 137 13.25 -14.64 5.54
C CYS A 137 13.07 -16.15 5.47
N ALA A 138 13.29 -16.87 6.57
CA ALA A 138 13.05 -18.31 6.62
C ALA A 138 11.57 -18.65 6.36
N VAL A 139 10.64 -17.87 6.92
CA VAL A 139 9.20 -18.05 6.69
C VAL A 139 8.84 -17.83 5.22
N VAL A 140 9.20 -16.69 4.63
CA VAL A 140 8.79 -16.37 3.25
C VAL A 140 9.49 -17.24 2.20
N THR A 141 10.71 -17.71 2.50
CA THR A 141 11.40 -18.69 1.65
C THR A 141 10.66 -20.04 1.66
N ALA A 142 10.23 -20.50 2.83
CA ALA A 142 9.49 -21.76 2.96
C ALA A 142 8.08 -21.70 2.34
N GLN A 143 7.43 -20.54 2.37
CA GLN A 143 6.11 -20.34 1.76
C GLN A 143 6.15 -20.32 0.23
N GLY A 144 7.20 -19.72 -0.34
CA GLY A 144 7.30 -19.53 -1.79
C GLY A 144 6.44 -18.38 -2.32
N ALA A 145 6.37 -18.28 -3.65
CA ALA A 145 5.68 -17.19 -4.33
C ALA A 145 4.16 -17.22 -4.11
N PRO A 146 3.47 -16.07 -4.16
CA PRO A 146 2.02 -16.00 -4.13
C PRO A 146 1.36 -16.78 -5.28
N ASP A 147 0.19 -17.38 -5.01
CA ASP A 147 -0.56 -18.24 -5.95
C ASP A 147 -1.92 -17.66 -6.39
N TYR A 148 -2.18 -16.39 -6.08
CA TYR A 148 -3.39 -15.67 -6.51
C TYR A 148 -3.21 -14.93 -7.85
N LEU A 149 -4.31 -14.57 -8.50
CA LEU A 149 -4.33 -13.58 -9.59
C LEU A 149 -4.39 -12.16 -8.98
N PRO A 150 -3.51 -11.21 -9.36
CA PRO A 150 -3.40 -9.92 -8.71
C PRO A 150 -4.45 -8.95 -9.25
N ASP A 151 -5.73 -9.34 -9.19
CA ASP A 151 -6.85 -8.55 -9.72
C ASP A 151 -6.89 -7.16 -9.11
N TYR A 152 -6.54 -7.02 -7.83
CA TYR A 152 -6.48 -5.72 -7.15
C TYR A 152 -5.53 -4.73 -7.83
N MET A 153 -4.45 -5.23 -8.44
CA MET A 153 -3.46 -4.44 -9.16
C MET A 153 -3.89 -4.29 -10.62
N ILE A 154 -4.31 -5.38 -11.29
CA ILE A 154 -4.77 -5.33 -12.68
C ILE A 154 -5.89 -4.30 -12.85
N GLN A 155 -6.87 -4.29 -11.94
CA GLN A 155 -7.99 -3.35 -11.95
C GLN A 155 -7.59 -1.92 -11.58
N HIS A 156 -6.41 -1.72 -10.99
CA HIS A 156 -5.89 -0.39 -10.69
C HIS A 156 -5.30 0.32 -11.93
N GLY A 157 -4.84 -0.45 -12.92
CA GLY A 157 -4.19 0.08 -14.12
C GLY A 157 -5.13 0.79 -15.08
N ILE A 158 -4.57 1.63 -15.94
CA ILE A 158 -5.33 2.34 -16.98
C ILE A 158 -5.99 1.36 -17.96
N THR A 159 -5.38 0.19 -18.17
CA THR A 159 -5.92 -0.85 -19.06
C THR A 159 -7.27 -1.39 -18.56
N ALA A 160 -7.57 -1.30 -17.26
CA ALA A 160 -8.88 -1.66 -16.73
C ALA A 160 -10.01 -0.79 -17.31
N PHE A 161 -9.72 0.46 -17.70
CA PHE A 161 -10.67 1.37 -18.33
C PHE A 161 -10.79 1.19 -19.84
N THR A 162 -9.74 0.67 -20.49
CA THR A 162 -9.68 0.52 -21.96
C THR A 162 -9.88 -0.92 -22.44
N GLY A 163 -9.83 -1.89 -21.52
CA GLY A 163 -9.87 -3.33 -21.78
C GLY A 163 -8.55 -4.01 -21.41
N VAL A 164 -8.62 -4.97 -20.47
CA VAL A 164 -7.52 -5.87 -20.12
C VAL A 164 -7.36 -6.92 -21.21
N THR A 165 -6.12 -7.18 -21.64
CA THR A 165 -5.82 -8.25 -22.61
C THR A 165 -5.44 -9.53 -21.87
N GLY A 166 -6.05 -10.66 -22.25
CA GLY A 166 -5.76 -11.95 -21.63
C GLY A 166 -6.11 -11.95 -20.13
N ASP A 167 -5.18 -12.44 -19.32
CA ASP A 167 -5.27 -12.46 -17.84
C ASP A 167 -4.59 -11.24 -17.18
N GLY A 168 -4.13 -10.26 -17.97
CA GLY A 168 -3.43 -9.08 -17.46
C GLY A 168 -1.97 -9.34 -17.01
N LEU A 169 -1.44 -10.54 -17.24
CA LEU A 169 -0.10 -10.94 -16.82
C LEU A 169 0.91 -10.92 -17.97
N VAL A 170 2.21 -10.82 -17.63
CA VAL A 170 3.32 -10.97 -18.56
C VAL A 170 3.38 -12.43 -19.06
N PRO A 171 3.29 -12.69 -20.37
CA PRO A 171 3.35 -14.06 -20.90
C PRO A 171 4.67 -14.76 -20.58
N GLY A 172 4.60 -16.01 -20.12
CA GLY A 172 5.78 -16.80 -19.80
C GLY A 172 6.57 -16.31 -18.58
N PHE A 173 5.93 -15.56 -17.67
CA PHE A 173 6.57 -15.05 -16.46
C PHE A 173 7.22 -16.16 -15.62
N ALA A 174 8.51 -16.03 -15.34
CA ALA A 174 9.29 -17.01 -14.58
C ALA A 174 9.09 -16.82 -13.07
N VAL A 175 7.97 -17.32 -12.55
CA VAL A 175 7.51 -17.18 -11.14
C VAL A 175 8.64 -17.40 -10.13
N GLN A 176 9.28 -18.57 -10.17
CA GLN A 176 10.29 -18.93 -9.17
C GLN A 176 11.52 -18.01 -9.24
N ALA A 177 12.04 -17.76 -10.43
CA ALA A 177 13.21 -16.92 -10.62
C ALA A 177 12.96 -15.47 -10.16
N ALA A 178 11.76 -14.93 -10.42
CA ALA A 178 11.37 -13.60 -9.96
C ALA A 178 11.22 -13.54 -8.44
N TRP A 179 10.62 -14.58 -7.83
CA TRP A 179 10.49 -14.68 -6.37
C TRP A 179 11.85 -14.76 -5.69
N ASP A 180 12.72 -15.67 -6.13
CA ASP A 180 14.09 -15.81 -5.60
C ASP A 180 14.88 -14.51 -5.77
N GLY A 181 14.71 -13.83 -6.92
CA GLY A 181 15.30 -12.53 -7.19
C GLY A 181 14.85 -11.45 -6.21
N LEU A 182 13.58 -11.42 -5.80
CA LEU A 182 13.09 -10.50 -4.77
C LEU A 182 13.58 -10.87 -3.38
N LEU A 183 13.59 -12.16 -3.03
CA LEU A 183 14.11 -12.59 -1.73
C LEU A 183 15.59 -12.19 -1.57
N GLY A 184 16.44 -12.46 -2.57
CA GLY A 184 17.86 -12.13 -2.50
C GLY A 184 18.19 -10.65 -2.77
N GLY A 185 17.48 -9.99 -3.68
CA GLY A 185 17.81 -8.64 -4.12
C GLY A 185 17.06 -7.53 -3.36
N TYR A 186 15.78 -7.74 -3.10
CA TYR A 186 14.92 -6.75 -2.43
C TYR A 186 14.91 -6.94 -0.92
N LEU A 187 14.60 -8.15 -0.43
CA LEU A 187 14.62 -8.44 1.00
C LEU A 187 16.01 -8.80 1.53
N GLN A 188 16.98 -9.08 0.66
CA GLN A 188 18.33 -9.48 1.07
C GLN A 188 18.34 -10.67 2.03
N CYS A 189 17.42 -11.61 1.81
CA CYS A 189 17.37 -12.85 2.56
C CYS A 189 18.66 -13.66 2.32
N PRO A 190 19.22 -14.29 3.36
CA PRO A 190 20.31 -15.22 3.17
C PRO A 190 19.86 -16.32 2.20
N GLY A 191 20.72 -16.63 1.23
CA GLY A 191 20.48 -17.74 0.31
C GLY A 191 20.33 -19.06 1.09
N PRO A 192 19.71 -20.07 0.47
CA PRO A 192 19.65 -21.42 1.05
C PRO A 192 21.04 -21.99 1.33
#